data_AF-A0A1R3TTC1-F1
#
_entry.id   AF-A0A1R3TTC1-F1
#
_cell.length_a   1.000
_cell.length_b   1.000
_cell.length_c   1.000
_cell.angle_alpha   90.00
_cell.angle_beta   90.00
_cell.angle_gamma   90.00
#
_symmetry.space_group_name_H-M   'P 1'
#
loop_
_entity.id
_entity.type
_entity.pdbx_description
1 polymer ?
#
loop_
_entity_poly.entity_id
_entity_poly.type
_entity_poly.pdbx_seq_one_letter_code
_entity_poly.pdbx_strand_id
1 'polypeptide(L)'
;MNHVIPLLRAARFLLGSSQAEIGAALAIKAKTIQLIEGGKYKLLPREVWILHGHYQETGIEFTQPSNGCGHGVRWRKAGIVLEGKDPDHFGGGLIRAARGLADISQRELAMVAAVDPSFVARLEKNRYGAVNQDALAKLVSGLLTYNVEMMSGTTTHGAGVRWVIDPKHPVVSEPASDHNES
;
A
#
# COMPACT_ATOMS: atom_id res chain seq x y z
N MET A 1 -11.17 -5.21 -13.27
CA MET A 1 -10.45 -5.55 -12.02
C MET A 1 -10.88 -4.61 -10.90
N ASN A 2 -11.34 -5.07 -9.73
CA ASN A 2 -11.85 -4.17 -8.68
C ASN A 2 -10.68 -3.58 -7.85
N HIS A 3 -10.56 -2.25 -7.72
CA HIS A 3 -9.46 -1.61 -6.98
C HIS A 3 -9.53 -1.92 -5.47
N VAL A 4 -10.71 -2.29 -4.96
CA VAL A 4 -10.92 -2.56 -3.53
C VAL A 4 -10.00 -3.68 -3.03
N ILE A 5 -9.73 -4.71 -3.84
CA ILE A 5 -8.93 -5.87 -3.39
C ILE A 5 -7.47 -5.47 -3.10
N PRO A 6 -6.73 -4.83 -4.04
CA PRO A 6 -5.42 -4.25 -3.75
C PRO A 6 -5.42 -3.29 -2.55
N LEU A 7 -6.44 -2.44 -2.42
CA LEU A 7 -6.54 -1.49 -1.30
C LEU A 7 -6.72 -2.20 0.04
N LEU A 8 -7.55 -3.24 0.13
CA LEU A 8 -7.71 -4.04 1.35
C LEU A 8 -6.39 -4.72 1.75
N ARG A 9 -5.66 -5.26 0.76
CA ARG A 9 -4.35 -5.88 1.01
C ARG A 9 -3.35 -4.85 1.51
N ALA A 10 -3.30 -3.67 0.88
CA ALA A 10 -2.44 -2.57 1.29
C ALA A 10 -2.78 -2.06 2.70
N ALA A 11 -4.07 -1.91 3.03
CA ALA A 11 -4.53 -1.51 4.35
C ALA A 11 -4.09 -2.50 5.44
N ARG A 12 -4.30 -3.80 5.22
CA ARG A 12 -3.84 -4.84 6.15
C ARG A 12 -2.32 -4.81 6.35
N PHE A 13 -1.59 -4.63 5.26
CA PHE A 13 -0.13 -4.53 5.30
C PHE A 13 0.35 -3.25 5.98
N LEU A 14 -0.37 -2.14 5.87
CA LEU A 14 -0.08 -0.90 6.57
C LEU A 14 -0.27 -1.06 8.09
N LEU A 15 -1.35 -1.74 8.51
CA LEU A 15 -1.60 -2.13 9.90
C LEU A 15 -0.56 -3.13 10.45
N GLY A 16 0.10 -3.86 9.56
CA GLY A 16 1.03 -4.92 9.92
C GLY A 16 0.42 -6.19 10.47
N SER A 17 -0.89 -6.34 10.28
CA SER A 17 -1.61 -7.54 10.66
C SER A 17 -1.47 -8.65 9.63
N SER A 18 -1.38 -9.88 10.11
CA SER A 18 -1.55 -11.09 9.34
C SER A 18 -3.03 -11.34 8.99
N GLN A 19 -3.28 -12.19 8.00
CA GLN A 19 -4.66 -12.64 7.69
C GLN A 19 -5.28 -13.43 8.86
N ALA A 20 -4.46 -14.10 9.68
CA ALA A 20 -4.93 -14.85 10.83
C ALA A 20 -5.42 -13.94 11.95
N GLU A 21 -4.68 -12.87 12.26
CA GLU A 21 -5.08 -11.88 13.27
C GLU A 21 -6.37 -11.16 12.90
N ILE A 22 -6.48 -10.66 11.65
CA ILE A 22 -7.71 -10.04 11.16
C ILE A 22 -8.87 -11.05 11.15
N GLY A 23 -8.59 -12.29 10.74
CA GLY A 23 -9.60 -13.35 10.74
C GLY A 23 -10.16 -13.65 12.12
N ALA A 24 -9.28 -13.74 13.13
CA ALA A 24 -9.68 -13.91 14.52
C ALA A 24 -10.51 -12.72 15.03
N ALA A 25 -10.09 -11.48 14.73
CA ALA A 25 -10.79 -10.27 15.16
C ALA A 25 -12.21 -10.14 14.59
N LEU A 26 -12.43 -10.63 13.36
CA LEU A 26 -13.70 -10.47 12.63
C LEU A 26 -14.54 -11.75 12.54
N ALA A 27 -14.09 -12.84 13.16
CA ALA A 27 -14.66 -14.17 13.00
C ALA A 27 -14.74 -14.63 11.51
N ILE A 28 -13.77 -14.23 10.69
CA ILE A 28 -13.63 -14.62 9.29
C ILE A 28 -12.48 -15.63 9.19
N LYS A 29 -12.68 -16.75 8.50
CA LYS A 29 -11.59 -17.72 8.28
C LYS A 29 -10.43 -17.04 7.52
N ALA A 30 -9.20 -17.22 7.99
CA ALA A 30 -8.01 -16.68 7.32
C ALA A 30 -7.93 -17.07 5.83
N LYS A 31 -8.39 -18.29 5.49
CA LYS A 31 -8.49 -18.76 4.10
C LYS A 31 -9.45 -17.92 3.25
N THR A 32 -10.56 -17.45 3.83
CA THR A 32 -11.51 -16.56 3.15
C THR A 32 -10.84 -15.22 2.82
N ILE A 33 -10.10 -14.64 3.78
CA ILE A 33 -9.34 -13.40 3.55
C ILE A 33 -8.28 -13.62 2.46
N GLN A 34 -7.56 -14.74 2.49
CA GLN A 34 -6.60 -15.10 1.45
C GLN A 34 -7.23 -15.16 0.05
N LEU A 35 -8.43 -15.74 -0.08
CA LEU A 35 -9.14 -15.83 -1.36
C LEU A 35 -9.65 -14.46 -1.83
N ILE A 36 -10.13 -13.62 -0.91
CA ILE A 36 -10.54 -12.23 -1.19
C ILE A 36 -9.34 -11.45 -1.72
N GLU A 37 -8.26 -11.41 -0.94
CA GLU A 37 -7.05 -10.66 -1.30
C GLU A 37 -6.37 -11.24 -2.54
N GLY A 38 -6.51 -12.54 -2.80
CA GLY A 38 -6.00 -13.17 -4.03
C GLY A 38 -6.85 -12.93 -5.27
N GLY A 39 -7.94 -12.14 -5.18
CA GLY A 39 -8.82 -11.85 -6.31
C GLY A 39 -9.57 -13.06 -6.86
N LYS A 40 -9.77 -14.10 -6.04
CA LYS A 40 -10.29 -15.41 -6.50
C LYS A 40 -11.80 -15.48 -6.62
N TYR A 41 -12.52 -14.45 -6.17
CA TYR A 41 -13.98 -14.39 -6.29
C TYR A 41 -14.42 -13.64 -7.54
N LYS A 42 -15.39 -14.21 -8.27
CA LYS A 42 -16.04 -13.55 -9.41
C LYS A 42 -16.91 -12.35 -8.97
N LEU A 43 -17.57 -12.48 -7.82
CA LEU A 43 -18.38 -11.44 -7.18
C LEU A 43 -17.80 -11.15 -5.80
N LEU A 44 -17.78 -9.88 -5.39
CA LEU A 44 -17.26 -9.51 -4.08
C LEU A 44 -18.18 -10.06 -2.97
N PRO A 45 -17.66 -10.90 -2.07
CA PRO A 45 -18.44 -11.38 -0.94
C PRO A 45 -18.63 -10.28 0.12
N ARG A 46 -19.60 -10.45 1.02
CA ARG A 46 -19.93 -9.46 2.07
C ARG A 46 -18.73 -9.11 2.95
N GLU A 47 -17.86 -10.07 3.19
CA GLU A 47 -16.64 -9.98 3.98
C GLU A 47 -15.70 -8.87 3.48
N VAL A 48 -15.75 -8.52 2.18
CA VAL A 48 -14.98 -7.40 1.62
C VAL A 48 -15.33 -6.08 2.30
N TRP A 49 -16.63 -5.83 2.51
CA TRP A 49 -17.11 -4.60 3.15
C TRP A 49 -16.89 -4.60 4.65
N ILE A 50 -16.93 -5.79 5.29
CA ILE A 50 -16.58 -5.95 6.70
C ILE A 50 -15.10 -5.60 6.91
N LEU A 51 -14.21 -6.13 6.06
CA LEU A 51 -12.78 -5.80 6.11
C LEU A 51 -12.55 -4.31 5.88
N HIS A 52 -13.22 -3.72 4.88
CA HIS A 52 -13.12 -2.29 4.59
C HIS A 52 -13.49 -1.43 5.80
N GLY A 53 -14.65 -1.69 6.41
CA GLY A 53 -15.10 -0.97 7.60
C GLY A 53 -14.15 -1.13 8.78
N HIS A 54 -13.71 -2.36 9.07
CA HIS A 54 -12.77 -2.65 10.15
C HIS A 54 -11.44 -1.89 10.00
N TYR A 55 -10.88 -1.85 8.79
CA TYR A 55 -9.65 -1.10 8.56
C TYR A 55 -9.86 0.41 8.77
N GLN A 56 -11.00 0.95 8.34
CA GLN A 56 -11.33 2.35 8.59
C GLN A 56 -11.46 2.66 10.09
N GLU A 57 -12.11 1.80 10.86
CA GLU A 57 -12.23 1.90 12.31
C GLU A 57 -10.88 1.79 13.02
N THR A 58 -9.95 1.02 12.47
CA THR A 58 -8.57 0.86 12.97
C THR A 58 -7.65 2.03 12.56
N GLY A 59 -8.21 3.08 11.96
CA GLY A 59 -7.48 4.31 11.64
C GLY A 59 -6.88 4.36 10.24
N ILE A 60 -7.25 3.44 9.35
CA ILE A 60 -6.94 3.55 7.92
C ILE A 60 -7.94 4.51 7.25
N GLU A 61 -7.46 5.20 6.23
CA GLU A 61 -8.24 5.95 5.27
C GLU A 61 -7.96 5.42 3.88
N PHE A 62 -9.02 5.19 3.10
CA PHE A 62 -8.95 4.84 1.69
C PHE A 62 -9.07 6.13 0.88
N THR A 63 -8.01 6.48 0.15
CA THR A 63 -7.96 7.73 -0.61
C THR A 63 -8.55 7.52 -2.00
N GLN A 64 -9.35 8.50 -2.42
CA GLN A 64 -9.88 8.56 -3.79
C GLN A 64 -8.82 9.10 -4.76
N PRO A 65 -8.96 8.83 -6.07
CA PRO A 65 -8.09 9.41 -7.09
C PRO A 65 -8.13 10.94 -7.01
N SER A 66 -6.95 11.57 -7.10
CA SER A 66 -6.82 13.02 -7.04
C SER A 66 -5.49 13.46 -7.66
N ASN A 67 -5.50 14.63 -8.31
CA ASN A 67 -4.30 15.27 -8.88
C ASN A 67 -3.49 14.33 -9.79
N GLY A 68 -4.18 13.64 -10.71
CA GLY A 68 -3.55 12.73 -11.67
C GLY A 68 -3.11 11.39 -11.09
N CYS A 69 -3.35 11.14 -9.80
CA CYS A 69 -2.98 9.88 -9.14
C CYS A 69 -4.20 9.05 -8.76
N GLY A 70 -3.98 7.75 -8.64
CA GLY A 70 -5.00 6.75 -8.38
C GLY A 70 -5.34 6.57 -6.90
N HIS A 71 -6.13 5.54 -6.64
CA HIS A 71 -6.56 5.15 -5.30
C HIS A 71 -5.38 4.78 -4.40
N GLY A 72 -5.58 4.91 -3.08
CA GLY A 72 -4.54 4.57 -2.10
C GLY A 72 -5.09 4.30 -0.70
N VAL A 73 -4.17 4.05 0.22
CA VAL A 73 -4.44 3.88 1.65
C VAL A 73 -3.46 4.70 2.45
N ARG A 74 -3.91 5.33 3.54
CA ARG A 74 -3.06 6.08 4.46
C ARG A 74 -3.57 5.99 5.90
N TRP A 75 -2.75 6.42 6.83
CA TRP A 75 -3.20 6.65 8.20
C TRP A 75 -4.10 7.88 8.28
N ARG A 76 -5.26 7.75 8.94
CA ARG A 76 -6.23 8.84 9.11
C ARG A 76 -5.70 9.98 9.98
N LYS A 77 -4.85 9.69 10.96
CA LYS A 77 -4.26 10.70 11.85
C LYS A 77 -2.79 10.93 11.49
N ALA A 78 -2.38 12.20 11.53
CA ALA A 78 -0.97 12.58 11.51
C ALA A 78 -0.20 11.96 12.67
N GLY A 79 1.11 11.78 12.52
CA GLY A 79 1.97 11.27 13.60
C GLY A 79 1.91 9.76 13.83
N ILE A 80 1.07 8.99 13.12
CA ILE A 80 1.14 7.52 13.13
C ILE A 80 2.35 7.06 12.30
N VAL A 81 3.55 7.31 12.82
CA VAL A 81 4.66 6.37 12.75
C VAL A 81 4.54 5.58 14.04
N LEU A 82 3.59 4.63 14.08
CA LEU A 82 3.29 3.75 15.21
C LEU A 82 3.77 4.33 16.56
N GLU A 83 2.94 5.13 17.25
CA GLU A 83 3.15 5.49 18.67
C GLU A 83 3.06 4.26 19.60
N GLY A 84 3.56 3.12 19.12
CA GLY A 84 3.81 1.90 19.86
C GLY A 84 5.28 1.80 20.23
N LYS A 85 5.63 0.67 20.83
CA LYS A 85 6.93 0.40 21.43
C LYS A 85 8.11 0.36 20.42
N ASP A 86 7.82 0.28 19.12
CA ASP A 86 8.79 0.22 18.01
C ASP A 86 8.35 1.16 16.87
N PRO A 87 8.90 2.39 16.78
CA PRO A 87 8.62 3.30 15.69
C PRO A 87 9.15 2.72 14.37
N ASP A 88 8.37 2.83 13.29
CA ASP A 88 8.79 2.43 11.94
C ASP A 88 9.73 3.49 11.34
N HIS A 89 10.96 3.52 11.83
CA HIS A 89 11.95 4.55 11.48
C HIS A 89 12.31 4.60 10.00
N PHE A 90 12.20 3.47 9.31
CA PHE A 90 12.65 3.33 7.92
C PHE A 90 11.50 3.10 6.93
N GLY A 91 10.25 3.21 7.39
CA GLY A 91 9.07 3.05 6.55
C GLY A 91 8.85 1.60 6.07
N GLY A 92 9.29 0.59 6.82
CA GLY A 92 9.10 -0.82 6.49
C GLY A 92 7.63 -1.20 6.36
N GLY A 93 6.74 -0.59 7.16
CA GLY A 93 5.30 -0.73 7.05
C GLY A 93 4.74 -0.11 5.76
N LEU A 94 5.28 1.04 5.33
CA LEU A 94 4.91 1.68 4.05
C LEU A 94 5.40 0.86 2.86
N ILE A 95 6.64 0.37 2.87
CA ILE A 95 7.16 -0.52 1.83
C ILE A 95 6.31 -1.79 1.71
N ARG A 96 5.97 -2.39 2.86
CA ARG A 96 5.07 -3.54 2.89
C ARG A 96 3.70 -3.18 2.29
N ALA A 97 3.08 -2.08 2.71
CA ALA A 97 1.79 -1.64 2.19
C ALA A 97 1.82 -1.37 0.68
N ALA A 98 2.86 -0.70 0.18
CA ALA A 98 3.06 -0.42 -1.24
C ALA A 98 3.17 -1.71 -2.04
N ARG A 99 3.93 -2.68 -1.52
CA ARG A 99 4.03 -4.01 -2.10
C ARG A 99 2.69 -4.75 -2.12
N GLY A 100 1.88 -4.59 -1.07
CA GLY A 100 0.51 -5.10 -1.02
C GLY A 100 -0.41 -4.48 -2.06
N LEU A 101 -0.24 -3.18 -2.30
CA LEU A 101 -0.97 -2.46 -3.34
C LEU A 101 -0.57 -2.98 -4.73
N ALA A 102 0.75 -3.13 -4.98
CA ALA A 102 1.30 -3.62 -6.24
C ALA A 102 1.05 -5.11 -6.52
N ASP A 103 0.63 -5.89 -5.51
CA ASP A 103 0.49 -7.36 -5.57
C ASP A 103 1.77 -8.13 -5.91
N ILE A 104 2.92 -7.64 -5.44
CA ILE A 104 4.22 -8.27 -5.71
C ILE A 104 4.81 -8.94 -4.47
N SER A 105 5.67 -9.93 -4.70
CA SER A 105 6.37 -10.62 -3.60
C SER A 105 7.59 -9.83 -3.10
N GLN A 106 8.09 -10.13 -1.89
CA GLN A 106 9.34 -9.53 -1.40
C GLN A 106 10.52 -9.82 -2.35
N ARG A 107 10.55 -11.03 -2.93
CA ARG A 107 11.58 -11.46 -3.88
C ARG A 107 11.51 -10.66 -5.18
N GLU A 108 10.31 -10.41 -5.68
CA GLU A 108 10.07 -9.64 -6.90
C GLU A 108 10.43 -8.17 -6.72
N LEU A 109 10.02 -7.56 -5.60
CA LEU A 109 10.46 -6.21 -5.26
C LEU A 109 11.99 -6.13 -5.15
N ALA A 110 12.63 -7.09 -4.47
CA ALA A 110 14.09 -7.14 -4.34
C ALA A 110 14.79 -7.26 -5.70
N MET A 111 14.26 -8.08 -6.61
CA MET A 111 14.78 -8.26 -7.96
C MET A 111 14.72 -6.95 -8.75
N VAL A 112 13.56 -6.27 -8.78
CA VAL A 112 13.40 -5.02 -9.53
C VAL A 112 14.22 -3.88 -8.93
N ALA A 113 14.31 -3.82 -7.60
CA ALA A 113 15.14 -2.84 -6.90
C ALA A 113 16.65 -3.17 -6.93
N ALA A 114 17.05 -4.33 -7.46
CA ALA A 114 18.42 -4.83 -7.41
C ALA A 114 19.02 -4.79 -5.99
N VAL A 115 18.25 -5.26 -5.00
CA VAL A 115 18.67 -5.41 -3.60
C VAL A 115 18.54 -6.85 -3.13
N ASP A 116 19.15 -7.15 -1.98
CA ASP A 116 19.06 -8.49 -1.39
C ASP A 116 17.63 -8.78 -0.85
N PRO A 117 17.03 -9.94 -1.13
CA PRO A 117 15.69 -10.28 -0.61
C PRO A 117 15.59 -10.30 0.92
N SER A 118 16.67 -10.65 1.63
CA SER A 118 16.70 -10.61 3.10
C SER A 118 16.67 -9.18 3.63
N PHE A 119 17.18 -8.20 2.86
CA PHE A 119 17.05 -6.78 3.18
C PHE A 119 15.58 -6.38 3.25
N VAL A 120 14.79 -6.73 2.23
CA VAL A 120 13.34 -6.46 2.20
C VAL A 120 12.64 -7.14 3.38
N ALA A 121 12.91 -8.44 3.60
CA ALA A 121 12.26 -9.21 4.65
C ALA A 121 12.55 -8.67 6.07
N ARG A 122 13.76 -8.14 6.31
CA ARG A 122 14.16 -7.54 7.59
C ARG A 122 13.59 -6.13 7.75
N LEU A 123 13.57 -5.34 6.66
CA LEU A 123 13.01 -3.99 6.65
C LEU A 123 11.52 -4.02 7.00
N GLU A 124 10.73 -4.87 6.35
CA GLU A 124 9.29 -4.98 6.61
C GLU A 124 8.94 -5.53 8.01
N LYS A 125 9.93 -6.07 8.73
CA LYS A 125 9.81 -6.54 10.12
C LYS A 125 10.39 -5.55 11.14
N ASN A 126 10.82 -4.36 10.70
CA ASN A 126 11.50 -3.35 11.51
C ASN A 126 12.72 -3.91 12.28
N ARG A 127 13.51 -4.79 11.64
CA ARG A 127 14.67 -5.49 12.27
C ARG A 127 16.03 -4.86 11.98
N TYR A 128 16.05 -3.54 11.77
CA TYR A 128 17.28 -2.79 11.52
C TYR A 128 17.46 -1.73 12.60
N GLY A 129 18.67 -1.63 13.14
CA GLY A 129 19.10 -0.44 13.89
C GLY A 129 19.66 0.66 12.98
N ALA A 130 20.09 0.28 11.78
CA ALA A 130 20.54 1.18 10.72
C ALA A 130 20.29 0.52 9.36
N VAL A 131 20.02 1.32 8.33
CA VAL A 131 19.77 0.86 6.95
C VAL A 131 20.68 1.59 5.96
N ASN A 132 20.99 0.93 4.85
CA ASN A 132 21.63 1.57 3.72
C ASN A 132 20.59 2.45 2.99
N GLN A 133 20.82 3.77 2.96
CA GLN A 133 19.93 4.73 2.32
C GLN A 133 19.79 4.50 0.81
N ASP A 134 20.86 4.09 0.13
CA ASP A 134 20.82 3.75 -1.31
C ASP A 134 19.92 2.53 -1.56
N ALA A 135 20.02 1.50 -0.73
CA ALA A 135 19.16 0.33 -0.83
C ALA A 135 17.69 0.67 -0.56
N LEU A 136 17.41 1.58 0.39
CA LEU A 136 16.07 2.08 0.63
C LEU A 136 15.53 2.87 -0.57
N ALA A 137 16.33 3.79 -1.12
CA ALA A 137 15.97 4.57 -2.30
C ALA A 137 15.66 3.65 -3.51
N LYS A 138 16.45 2.61 -3.71
CA LYS A 138 16.21 1.58 -4.73
C LYS A 138 14.87 0.86 -4.56
N LEU A 139 14.45 0.55 -3.32
CA LEU A 139 13.13 -0.03 -3.07
C LEU A 139 12.00 0.93 -3.45
N VAL A 140 12.14 2.22 -3.10
CA VAL A 140 11.16 3.25 -3.49
C VAL A 140 11.06 3.34 -5.01
N SER A 141 12.21 3.45 -5.70
CA SER A 141 12.27 3.46 -7.16
C SER A 141 11.70 2.18 -7.78
N GLY A 142 11.96 1.03 -7.18
CA GLY A 142 11.40 -0.25 -7.61
C GLY A 142 9.87 -0.27 -7.56
N LEU A 143 9.27 0.26 -6.50
CA LEU A 143 7.80 0.38 -6.38
C LEU A 143 7.20 1.34 -7.41
N LEU A 144 7.91 2.41 -7.76
CA LEU A 144 7.47 3.33 -8.82
C LEU A 144 7.39 2.64 -10.19
N THR A 145 8.22 1.64 -10.48
CA THR A 145 8.09 0.85 -11.72
C THR A 145 6.78 0.06 -11.79
N TYR A 146 6.19 -0.23 -10.63
CA TYR A 146 4.85 -0.78 -10.48
C TYR A 146 3.79 0.30 -10.28
N ASN A 147 4.04 1.56 -10.68
CA ASN A 147 3.10 2.68 -10.51
C ASN A 147 2.62 2.90 -9.06
N VAL A 148 3.39 2.51 -8.05
CA VAL A 148 3.05 2.75 -6.65
C VAL A 148 4.02 3.76 -6.04
N GLU A 149 3.47 4.80 -5.42
CA GLU A 149 4.22 5.81 -4.67
C GLU A 149 3.85 5.80 -3.19
N MET A 150 4.77 6.31 -2.36
CA MET A 150 4.54 6.57 -0.95
C MET A 150 4.05 8.01 -0.76
N MET A 151 3.01 8.17 0.05
CA MET A 151 2.50 9.46 0.48
C MET A 151 3.14 9.85 1.81
N SER A 152 3.77 11.02 1.84
CA SER A 152 4.22 11.63 3.09
C SER A 152 3.04 11.95 4.01
N GLY A 153 3.30 11.91 5.32
CA GLY A 153 2.37 12.47 6.30
C GLY A 153 2.18 13.97 6.09
N THR A 154 1.01 14.45 6.46
CA THR A 154 0.63 15.86 6.52
C THR A 154 0.31 16.23 7.97
N THR A 155 -0.08 17.48 8.22
CA THR A 155 -0.52 17.92 9.56
C THR A 155 -1.81 17.26 10.02
N THR A 156 -2.65 16.80 9.11
CA THR A 156 -3.98 16.23 9.42
C THR A 156 -4.04 14.71 9.26
N HIS A 157 -3.26 14.17 8.31
CA HIS A 157 -3.28 12.75 7.97
C HIS A 157 -1.87 12.16 7.94
N GLY A 158 -1.71 10.90 8.33
CA GLY A 158 -0.42 10.23 8.34
C GLY A 158 0.02 9.74 6.97
N ALA A 159 1.16 9.06 6.94
CA ALA A 159 1.75 8.53 5.72
C ALA A 159 0.91 7.38 5.12
N GLY A 160 1.14 7.06 3.86
CA GLY A 160 0.41 6.02 3.15
C GLY A 160 1.04 5.64 1.82
N VAL A 161 0.27 4.95 0.99
CA VAL A 161 0.69 4.49 -0.34
C VAL A 161 -0.46 4.63 -1.33
N ARG A 162 -0.15 4.97 -2.58
CA ARG A 162 -1.17 5.08 -3.63
C ARG A 162 -0.61 4.75 -5.00
N TRP A 163 -1.50 4.55 -5.97
CA TRP A 163 -1.11 4.45 -7.37
C TRP A 163 -0.73 5.83 -7.93
N VAL A 164 0.40 5.93 -8.63
CA VAL A 164 0.83 7.12 -9.39
C VAL A 164 -0.09 7.35 -10.58
N ILE A 165 -0.44 6.29 -11.27
CA ILE A 165 -1.46 6.27 -12.31
C ILE A 165 -2.35 5.08 -11.96
N ASP A 166 -3.66 5.29 -11.86
CA ASP A 166 -4.57 4.16 -11.64
C ASP A 166 -4.41 3.22 -12.85
N PRO A 167 -4.02 1.94 -12.67
CA PRO A 167 -3.80 1.01 -13.78
C PRO A 167 -5.07 0.76 -14.62
N LYS A 168 -6.21 1.32 -14.22
CA LYS A 168 -7.50 1.25 -14.92
C LYS A 168 -7.94 2.56 -15.58
N HIS A 169 -7.35 3.69 -15.18
CA HIS A 169 -7.59 5.00 -15.77
C HIS A 169 -6.24 5.67 -16.00
N PRO A 170 -5.50 5.30 -17.06
CA PRO A 170 -4.39 6.12 -17.48
C PRO A 170 -4.93 7.53 -17.72
N VAL A 171 -4.37 8.52 -17.04
CA VAL A 171 -4.65 9.92 -17.34
C VAL A 171 -4.20 10.11 -18.79
N VAL A 172 -5.16 10.18 -19.71
CA VAL A 172 -4.89 10.64 -21.06
C VAL A 172 -4.58 12.11 -20.88
N SER A 173 -3.29 12.46 -20.89
CA SER A 173 -2.88 13.84 -21.10
C SER A 173 -3.43 14.24 -22.47
N GLU A 174 -4.52 15.02 -22.48
CA GLU A 174 -4.93 15.73 -23.68
C GLU A 174 -3.72 16.55 -24.14
N PRO A 175 -3.28 16.43 -25.41
CA PRO A 175 -2.24 17.30 -25.92
C PRO A 175 -2.76 18.73 -25.81
N ALA A 176 -1.95 19.59 -25.17
CA ALA A 176 -2.21 21.01 -25.08
C ALA A 176 -2.58 21.51 -26.49
N SER A 177 -3.79 22.00 -26.64
CA SER A 177 -4.23 22.65 -27.87
C SER A 177 -3.33 23.86 -28.09
N ASP A 178 -2.41 23.75 -29.05
CA ASP A 178 -1.68 24.88 -29.60
C ASP A 178 -2.73 25.91 -30.07
N HIS A 179 -2.94 26.95 -29.27
CA HIS A 179 -3.60 28.16 -29.73
C HIS A 179 -2.61 28.88 -30.66
N ASN A 180 -2.71 28.55 -31.93
CA ASN A 180 -2.11 29.28 -33.02
C ASN A 180 -3.22 29.96 -33.84
N GLU A 181 -3.53 31.20 -33.52
CA GLU A 181 -4.18 32.17 -34.44
C GLU A 181 -3.49 33.52 -34.14
N SER A 182 -2.52 33.92 -34.98
CA SER A 182 -2.65 34.78 -36.16
C SER A 182 -2.77 36.27 -35.82
#